data_AF-A0A535TNP1-F1
#
_entry.id   AF-A0A535TNP1-F1
#
_cell.length_a   1.000
_cell.length_b   1.000
_cell.length_c   1.000
_cell.angle_alpha   90.00
_cell.angle_beta   90.00
_cell.angle_gamma   90.00
#
_symmetry.space_group_name_H-M   'P 1'
#
loop_
_entity.id
_entity.type
_entity.pdbx_description
1 polymer ?
#
loop_
_entity_poly.entity_id
_entity_poly.type
_entity_poly.pdbx_seq_one_letter_code
_entity_poly.pdbx_strand_id
1 'polypeptide(L)'
;MKVLMLSQAEVTALLDLDRLLDALEDGFRAVSSGKVEVPGRTAVTAEHDGWLGTMPGYGAGLGLGVKLVSVFPHNDAAGLPSHQALIALFDPATGSPLAVMDGTRITAIRTAGAAAVSTRHLAREDSRVLAIIGAGVQGHAHLEIFPHVRDFKEIRIASRTPESAVKLAALHPQARPVDSYEDAVRDADV
;
A
#
# COMPACT_ATOMS: atom_id res chain seq x y z
N MET A 1 7.41 -27.03 16.08
CA MET A 1 7.77 -25.73 15.48
C MET A 1 6.55 -24.83 15.63
N LYS A 2 6.68 -23.60 16.14
CA LYS A 2 5.55 -22.69 16.39
C LYS A 2 5.56 -21.60 15.32
N VAL A 3 4.54 -21.57 14.46
CA VAL A 3 4.33 -20.51 13.48
C VAL A 3 3.68 -19.32 14.19
N LEU A 4 4.24 -18.12 14.02
CA LEU A 4 3.65 -16.89 14.55
C LEU A 4 2.43 -16.49 13.72
N MET A 5 1.30 -16.21 14.38
CA MET A 5 0.09 -15.70 13.73
C MET A 5 -0.09 -14.24 14.12
N LEU A 6 -0.21 -13.33 13.14
CA LEU A 6 -0.47 -11.92 13.40
C LEU A 6 -1.78 -11.49 12.75
N SER A 7 -2.71 -11.02 13.57
CA SER A 7 -3.95 -10.39 13.14
C SER A 7 -3.71 -9.03 12.48
N GLN A 8 -4.72 -8.50 11.79
CA GLN A 8 -4.67 -7.14 11.24
C GLN A 8 -4.40 -6.09 12.32
N ALA A 9 -4.96 -6.25 13.53
CA ALA A 9 -4.74 -5.31 14.62
C ALA A 9 -3.28 -5.32 15.08
N GLU A 10 -2.68 -6.49 15.26
CA GLU A 10 -1.26 -6.63 15.62
C GLU A 10 -0.35 -6.09 14.51
N VAL A 11 -0.63 -6.43 13.25
CA VAL A 11 0.11 -5.90 12.10
C VAL A 11 0.03 -4.37 12.08
N THR A 12 -1.15 -3.79 12.27
CA THR A 12 -1.34 -2.33 12.27
C THR A 12 -0.56 -1.67 13.40
N ALA A 13 -0.56 -2.26 14.59
CA ALA A 13 0.15 -1.72 15.75
C ALA A 13 1.68 -1.83 15.64
N LEU A 14 2.18 -2.84 14.90
CA LEU A 14 3.62 -3.11 14.74
C LEU A 14 4.23 -2.45 13.50
N LEU A 15 3.42 -1.96 12.57
CA LEU A 15 3.90 -1.44 11.30
C LEU A 15 4.46 -0.02 11.47
N ASP A 16 5.77 0.10 11.30
CA ASP A 16 6.50 1.37 11.26
C ASP A 16 6.58 1.86 9.81
N LEU A 17 6.05 3.07 9.55
CA LEU A 17 5.93 3.62 8.20
C LEU A 17 7.27 4.11 7.64
N ASP A 18 8.16 4.64 8.48
CA ASP A 18 9.47 5.11 8.03
C ASP A 18 10.34 3.91 7.64
N ARG A 19 10.34 2.87 8.48
CA ARG A 19 11.03 1.60 8.18
C ARG A 19 10.43 0.89 6.97
N LEU A 20 9.13 1.01 6.75
CA LEU A 20 8.48 0.48 5.54
C LEU A 20 8.98 1.20 4.29
N LEU A 21 9.10 2.53 4.31
CA LEU A 21 9.61 3.31 3.18
C LEU A 21 11.04 2.91 2.84
N ASP A 22 11.91 2.78 3.85
CA ASP A 22 13.29 2.32 3.65
C ASP A 22 13.35 0.90 3.09
N ALA A 23 12.53 -0.02 3.63
CA ALA A 23 12.46 -1.40 3.14
C ALA A 23 11.93 -1.50 1.69
N LEU A 24 11.01 -0.61 1.30
CA LEU A 24 10.53 -0.50 -0.08
C LEU A 24 11.64 -0.01 -1.01
N GLU A 25 12.39 1.02 -0.61
CA GLU A 25 13.51 1.56 -1.39
C GLU A 25 14.60 0.49 -1.60
N ASP A 26 14.97 -0.23 -0.55
CA ASP A 26 15.90 -1.37 -0.62
C ASP A 26 15.37 -2.49 -1.52
N GLY A 27 14.08 -2.82 -1.41
CA GLY A 27 13.42 -3.80 -2.27
C GLY A 27 13.47 -3.41 -3.75
N PHE A 28 13.14 -2.15 -4.08
CA PHE A 28 13.22 -1.67 -5.46
C PHE A 28 14.65 -1.69 -6.01
N ARG A 29 15.63 -1.27 -5.21
CA ARG A 29 17.05 -1.33 -5.58
C ARG A 29 17.51 -2.77 -5.84
N ALA A 30 17.06 -3.71 -5.01
CA ALA A 30 17.38 -5.12 -5.16
C ALA A 30 16.75 -5.73 -6.42
N VAL A 31 15.50 -5.36 -6.75
CA VAL A 31 14.84 -5.71 -8.03
C VAL A 31 15.63 -5.18 -9.21
N SER A 32 15.94 -3.87 -9.25
CA SER A 32 16.65 -3.26 -10.38
C SER A 32 18.08 -3.79 -10.56
N SER A 33 18.70 -4.28 -9.48
CA SER A 33 20.03 -4.88 -9.53
C SER A 33 20.03 -6.40 -9.78
N GLY A 34 18.87 -7.02 -9.98
CA GLY A 34 18.75 -8.46 -10.23
C GLY A 34 19.14 -9.35 -9.05
N LYS A 35 19.05 -8.83 -7.82
CA LYS A 35 19.45 -9.54 -6.58
C LYS A 35 18.29 -10.23 -5.85
N VAL A 36 17.14 -10.36 -6.51
CA VAL A 36 15.93 -10.95 -5.95
C VAL A 36 15.29 -11.89 -6.95
N GLU A 37 14.65 -12.93 -6.44
CA GLU A 37 13.81 -13.84 -7.19
C GLU A 37 12.35 -13.43 -6.97
N VAL A 38 11.74 -12.81 -7.97
CA VAL A 38 10.36 -12.33 -7.94
C VAL A 38 9.63 -12.76 -9.21
N PRO A 39 9.13 -14.00 -9.29
CA PRO A 39 8.45 -14.47 -10.49
C PRO A 39 7.17 -13.67 -10.75
N GLY A 40 6.70 -13.73 -11.99
CA GLY A 40 5.41 -13.16 -12.36
C GLY A 40 4.29 -13.72 -11.48
N ARG A 41 3.33 -12.87 -11.11
CA ARG A 41 2.16 -13.30 -10.33
C ARG A 41 1.40 -14.40 -11.08
N THR A 42 0.95 -15.39 -10.32
CA THR A 42 0.01 -16.40 -10.79
C THR A 42 -1.34 -16.17 -10.13
N ALA A 43 -2.44 -16.49 -10.81
CA ALA A 43 -3.78 -16.30 -10.27
C ALA A 43 -4.74 -17.39 -10.76
N VAL A 44 -5.74 -17.65 -9.94
CA VAL A 44 -6.92 -18.45 -10.29
C VAL A 44 -8.15 -17.56 -10.24
N THR A 45 -9.03 -17.68 -11.22
CA THR A 45 -10.34 -17.02 -11.20
C THR A 45 -11.29 -17.82 -10.32
N ALA A 46 -12.15 -17.10 -9.60
CA ALA A 46 -13.20 -17.63 -8.75
C ALA A 46 -14.57 -17.14 -9.24
N GLU A 47 -15.63 -17.52 -8.55
CA GLU A 47 -16.98 -17.01 -8.80
C GLU A 47 -17.07 -15.50 -8.54
N HIS A 48 -18.16 -14.87 -9.00
CA HIS A 48 -18.48 -13.46 -8.75
C HIS A 48 -17.39 -12.48 -9.20
N ASP A 49 -16.78 -12.73 -10.36
CA ASP A 49 -15.66 -11.95 -10.90
C ASP A 49 -14.45 -11.87 -9.95
N GLY A 50 -14.38 -12.80 -8.99
CA GLY A 50 -13.31 -12.88 -8.01
C GLY A 50 -12.07 -13.56 -8.57
N TRP A 51 -10.93 -13.31 -7.94
CA TRP A 51 -9.70 -14.07 -8.18
C TRP A 51 -8.82 -14.13 -6.94
N LEU A 52 -7.99 -15.18 -6.88
CA LEU A 52 -6.93 -15.36 -5.87
C LEU A 52 -5.59 -15.37 -6.60
N GLY A 53 -4.69 -14.47 -6.22
CA GLY A 53 -3.34 -14.39 -6.77
C GLY A 53 -2.27 -14.68 -5.75
N THR A 54 -1.13 -15.18 -6.24
CA THR A 54 0.07 -15.45 -5.45
C THR A 54 1.23 -14.59 -5.94
N MET A 55 1.99 -14.06 -5.00
CA MET A 55 3.15 -13.20 -5.24
C MET A 55 4.30 -13.64 -4.32
N PRO A 56 5.01 -14.73 -4.64
CA PRO A 56 6.19 -15.14 -3.91
C PRO A 56 7.38 -14.23 -4.25
N GLY A 57 8.31 -14.11 -3.30
CA GLY A 57 9.54 -13.36 -3.49
C GLY A 57 10.63 -13.79 -2.53
N TYR A 58 11.87 -13.72 -3.00
CA TYR A 58 13.06 -13.94 -2.20
C TYR A 58 14.15 -12.91 -2.50
N GLY A 59 14.80 -12.41 -1.44
CA GLY A 59 16.03 -11.65 -1.55
C GLY A 59 16.96 -11.96 -0.39
N ALA A 60 18.25 -12.14 -0.66
CA ALA A 60 19.25 -12.31 0.39
C ALA A 60 19.25 -11.07 1.32
N GLY A 61 19.02 -11.28 2.61
CA GLY A 61 18.87 -10.20 3.60
C GLY A 61 17.50 -9.49 3.60
N LEU A 62 16.63 -9.74 2.61
CA LEU A 62 15.28 -9.18 2.53
C LEU A 62 14.19 -10.19 2.97
N GLY A 63 14.48 -11.48 2.86
CA GLY A 63 13.62 -12.57 3.33
C GLY A 63 13.02 -13.42 2.22
N LEU A 64 12.38 -14.52 2.61
CA LEU A 64 11.61 -15.43 1.75
C LEU A 64 10.14 -15.36 2.19
N GLY A 65 9.24 -15.03 1.27
CA GLY A 65 7.83 -14.93 1.60
C GLY A 65 6.91 -15.00 0.40
N VAL A 66 5.62 -15.09 0.68
CA VAL A 66 4.56 -15.04 -0.31
C VAL A 66 3.40 -14.22 0.20
N LYS A 67 2.88 -13.35 -0.67
CA LYS A 67 1.57 -12.75 -0.47
C LYS A 67 0.53 -13.53 -1.26
N LEU A 68 -0.54 -13.91 -0.58
CA LEU A 68 -1.79 -14.37 -1.18
C LEU A 68 -2.77 -13.21 -1.12
N VAL A 69 -3.36 -12.82 -2.24
CA VAL A 69 -4.36 -11.75 -2.29
C VAL A 69 -5.59 -12.21 -3.04
N SER A 70 -6.76 -12.06 -2.42
CA SER A 70 -8.04 -12.23 -3.07
C SER A 70 -8.63 -10.87 -3.42
N VAL A 71 -9.21 -10.77 -4.60
CA VAL A 71 -9.90 -9.57 -5.06
C VAL A 71 -11.28 -9.97 -5.55
N PHE A 72 -12.30 -9.44 -4.89
CA PHE A 72 -13.71 -9.70 -5.14
C PHE A 72 -14.42 -8.35 -5.27
N PRO A 73 -14.63 -7.86 -6.51
CA PRO A 73 -15.08 -6.49 -6.77
C PRO A 73 -16.42 -6.13 -6.11
N HIS A 74 -17.28 -7.12 -5.89
CA HIS A 74 -18.65 -6.92 -5.39
C HIS A 74 -18.79 -7.10 -3.87
N ASN A 75 -17.68 -7.33 -3.15
CA ASN A 75 -17.70 -7.54 -1.70
C ASN A 75 -18.25 -6.34 -0.91
N ASP A 76 -18.12 -5.13 -1.47
CA ASP A 76 -18.62 -3.91 -0.84
C ASP A 76 -20.14 -3.99 -0.57
N ALA A 77 -20.90 -4.69 -1.44
CA ALA A 77 -22.34 -4.92 -1.26
C ALA A 77 -22.67 -5.84 -0.06
N ALA A 78 -21.72 -6.66 0.35
CA ALA A 78 -21.79 -7.53 1.54
C ALA A 78 -21.09 -6.92 2.77
N GLY A 79 -20.61 -5.68 2.69
CA GLY A 79 -19.86 -5.03 3.76
C GLY A 79 -18.47 -5.61 4.01
N LEU A 80 -17.91 -6.35 3.04
CA LEU A 80 -16.58 -6.94 3.10
C LEU A 80 -15.59 -6.13 2.27
N PRO A 81 -14.28 -6.14 2.59
CA PRO A 81 -13.28 -5.51 1.74
C PRO A 81 -13.18 -6.21 0.38
N SER A 82 -13.14 -5.43 -0.70
CA SER A 82 -12.88 -5.94 -2.05
C SER A 82 -11.51 -6.59 -2.21
N HIS A 83 -10.51 -6.16 -1.44
CA HIS A 83 -9.17 -6.73 -1.43
C HIS A 83 -8.85 -7.26 -0.04
N GLN A 84 -8.47 -8.52 0.04
CA GLN A 84 -8.04 -9.17 1.28
C GLN A 84 -6.76 -9.93 1.00
N ALA A 85 -5.84 -9.97 1.97
CA ALA A 85 -4.57 -10.64 1.75
C ALA A 85 -4.05 -11.33 3.01
N LEU A 86 -3.23 -12.35 2.77
CA LEU A 86 -2.38 -12.99 3.77
C LEU A 86 -0.94 -12.91 3.29
N ILE A 87 -0.01 -12.77 4.23
CA ILE A 87 1.42 -12.85 3.96
C ILE A 87 1.99 -13.99 4.81
N ALA A 88 2.75 -14.87 4.20
CA ALA A 88 3.50 -15.92 4.88
C ALA A 88 5.01 -15.68 4.70
N LEU A 89 5.76 -15.81 5.80
CA LEU A 89 7.21 -15.72 5.83
C LEU A 89 7.83 -17.07 6.15
N PHE A 90 8.98 -17.35 5.55
CA PHE A 90 9.72 -18.60 5.68
C PHE A 90 11.19 -18.31 5.98
N ASP A 91 11.83 -19.21 6.70
CA ASP A 91 13.28 -19.20 6.88
C ASP A 91 13.93 -19.59 5.54
N PRO A 92 14.73 -18.72 4.90
CA PRO A 92 15.36 -19.03 3.63
C PRO A 92 16.39 -20.17 3.73
N ALA A 93 16.95 -20.45 4.92
CA ALA A 93 17.93 -21.50 5.11
C ALA A 93 17.30 -22.90 5.24
N THR A 94 16.11 -22.99 5.84
CA THR A 94 15.47 -24.28 6.17
C THR A 94 14.13 -24.51 5.48
N GLY A 95 13.52 -23.48 4.87
CA GLY A 95 12.17 -23.51 4.34
C GLY A 95 11.08 -23.55 5.42
N SER A 96 11.45 -23.44 6.70
CA SER A 96 10.52 -23.53 7.82
C SER A 96 9.57 -22.32 7.84
N PRO A 97 8.24 -22.52 8.02
CA PRO A 97 7.31 -21.41 8.17
C PRO A 97 7.60 -20.64 9.46
N LEU A 98 7.75 -19.33 9.34
CA LEU A 98 8.04 -18.43 10.46
C LEU A 98 6.78 -17.74 10.96
N ALA A 99 6.01 -17.15 10.03
CA ALA A 99 4.82 -16.39 10.37
C ALA A 99 3.77 -16.43 9.26
N VAL A 100 2.50 -16.31 9.65
CA VAL A 100 1.38 -15.94 8.78
C VAL A 100 0.71 -14.71 9.37
N MET A 101 0.47 -13.70 8.55
CA MET A 101 -0.07 -12.42 9.01
C MET A 101 -1.13 -11.87 8.05
N ASP A 102 -2.01 -11.03 8.57
CA ASP A 102 -2.86 -10.19 7.71
C ASP A 102 -2.00 -9.40 6.74
N GLY A 103 -2.32 -9.53 5.46
CA GLY A 103 -1.68 -8.80 4.37
C GLY A 103 -2.48 -7.60 3.92
N THR A 104 -3.70 -7.38 4.42
CA THR A 104 -4.63 -6.35 3.95
C THR A 104 -4.08 -4.96 4.26
N ARG A 105 -3.70 -4.71 5.53
CA ARG A 105 -3.09 -3.45 5.95
C ARG A 105 -1.75 -3.21 5.24
N ILE A 106 -0.87 -4.21 5.23
CA ILE A 106 0.44 -4.13 4.58
C ILE A 106 0.27 -3.82 3.09
N THR A 107 -0.68 -4.47 2.41
CA THR A 107 -0.94 -4.23 0.98
C THR A 107 -1.38 -2.81 0.71
N ALA A 108 -2.27 -2.25 1.54
CA ALA A 108 -2.75 -0.88 1.35
C ALA A 108 -1.58 0.12 1.44
N ILE A 109 -0.86 0.07 2.55
CA ILE A 109 0.15 1.08 2.89
C ILE A 109 1.44 0.93 2.09
N ARG A 110 1.90 -0.31 1.78
CA ARG A 110 3.08 -0.50 0.92
C ARG A 110 2.85 -0.09 -0.53
N THR A 111 1.59 -0.12 -0.99
CA THR A 111 1.24 0.34 -2.34
C THR A 111 1.33 1.87 -2.41
N ALA A 112 0.78 2.56 -1.41
CA ALA A 112 0.98 4.00 -1.26
C ALA A 112 2.45 4.37 -1.03
N GLY A 113 3.17 3.58 -0.24
CA GLY A 113 4.59 3.75 0.03
C GLY A 113 5.46 3.65 -1.23
N ALA A 114 5.11 2.78 -2.18
CA ALA A 114 5.79 2.71 -3.47
C ALA A 114 5.68 4.02 -4.26
N ALA A 115 4.48 4.64 -4.25
CA ALA A 115 4.29 5.96 -4.86
C ALA A 115 5.06 7.03 -4.09
N ALA A 116 5.02 7.01 -2.75
CA ALA A 116 5.73 7.98 -1.91
C ALA A 116 7.27 7.91 -2.08
N VAL A 117 7.86 6.71 -2.14
CA VAL A 117 9.29 6.51 -2.47
C VAL A 117 9.58 7.04 -3.87
N SER A 118 8.70 6.78 -4.85
CA SER A 118 8.87 7.34 -6.20
C SER A 118 8.85 8.87 -6.17
N THR A 119 7.93 9.49 -5.42
CA THR A 119 7.87 10.95 -5.22
C THR A 119 9.14 11.48 -4.55
N ARG A 120 9.70 10.78 -3.56
CA ARG A 120 10.96 11.17 -2.89
C ARG A 120 12.09 11.40 -3.90
N HIS A 121 12.19 10.55 -4.92
CA HIS A 121 13.27 10.60 -5.92
C HIS A 121 12.94 11.38 -7.20
N LEU A 122 11.66 11.48 -7.59
CA LEU A 122 11.27 12.01 -8.90
C LEU A 122 10.61 13.39 -8.83
N ALA A 123 9.98 13.76 -7.71
CA ALA A 123 9.38 15.07 -7.54
C ALA A 123 10.43 16.12 -7.14
N ARG A 124 10.12 17.39 -7.36
CA ARG A 124 11.00 18.49 -6.93
C ARG A 124 11.16 18.47 -5.41
N GLU A 125 12.32 18.86 -4.91
CA GLU A 125 12.56 18.92 -3.47
C GLU A 125 11.68 19.97 -2.76
N ASP A 126 11.28 21.00 -3.51
CA ASP A 126 10.42 22.08 -3.06
C ASP A 126 8.93 21.85 -3.29
N SER A 127 8.50 20.65 -3.72
CA SER A 127 7.07 20.29 -3.81
C SER A 127 6.33 20.57 -2.50
N ARG A 128 5.19 21.28 -2.56
CA ARG A 128 4.35 21.68 -1.42
C ARG A 128 2.88 21.32 -1.58
N VAL A 129 2.38 21.05 -2.79
CA VAL A 129 0.97 20.72 -3.05
C VAL A 129 0.86 19.29 -3.55
N LEU A 130 0.12 18.45 -2.82
CA LEU A 130 -0.21 17.07 -3.21
C LEU A 130 -1.67 16.98 -3.67
N ALA A 131 -1.92 16.30 -4.79
CA ALA A 131 -3.26 15.92 -5.22
C ALA A 131 -3.52 14.42 -4.97
N ILE A 132 -4.61 14.10 -4.29
CA ILE A 132 -5.11 12.72 -4.10
C ILE A 132 -6.43 12.58 -4.85
N ILE A 133 -6.44 11.74 -5.88
CA ILE A 133 -7.65 11.43 -6.67
C ILE A 133 -8.21 10.07 -6.23
N GLY A 134 -9.36 10.13 -5.56
CA GLY A 134 -10.07 9.00 -4.99
C GLY A 134 -9.89 8.89 -3.47
N ALA A 135 -11.00 8.76 -2.75
CA ALA A 135 -11.03 8.67 -1.28
C ALA A 135 -11.37 7.25 -0.77
N GLY A 136 -10.91 6.22 -1.48
CA GLY A 136 -11.02 4.82 -1.05
C GLY A 136 -9.82 4.38 -0.21
N VAL A 137 -9.65 3.07 -0.01
CA VAL A 137 -8.55 2.48 0.79
C VAL A 137 -7.17 3.05 0.42
N GLN A 138 -6.89 3.21 -0.88
CA GLN A 138 -5.62 3.79 -1.32
C GLN A 138 -5.52 5.29 -1.02
N GLY A 139 -6.60 6.07 -1.17
CA GLY A 139 -6.59 7.49 -0.79
C GLY A 139 -6.25 7.71 0.68
N HIS A 140 -6.82 6.87 1.57
CA HIS A 140 -6.46 6.85 2.99
C HIS A 140 -4.97 6.51 3.20
N ALA A 141 -4.48 5.45 2.55
CA ALA A 141 -3.08 5.05 2.69
C ALA A 141 -2.10 6.10 2.13
N HIS A 142 -2.45 6.80 1.05
CA HIS A 142 -1.64 7.88 0.48
C HIS A 142 -1.62 9.10 1.39
N LEU A 143 -2.78 9.51 1.93
CA LEU A 143 -2.84 10.60 2.91
C LEU A 143 -1.99 10.32 4.15
N GLU A 144 -1.94 9.05 4.57
CA GLU A 144 -1.16 8.62 5.73
C GLU A 144 0.36 8.64 5.48
N ILE A 145 0.83 8.10 4.34
CA ILE A 145 2.26 7.88 4.12
C ILE A 145 2.99 9.04 3.43
N PHE A 146 2.31 9.88 2.64
CA PHE A 146 2.96 10.97 1.91
C PHE A 146 3.60 12.04 2.82
N PRO A 147 3.03 12.40 3.98
CA PRO A 147 3.67 13.32 4.92
C PRO A 147 5.03 12.84 5.45
N HIS A 148 5.33 11.53 5.38
CA HIS A 148 6.63 10.97 5.78
C HIS A 148 7.74 11.19 4.75
N VAL A 149 7.41 11.53 3.50
CA VAL A 149 8.40 11.74 2.44
C VAL A 149 8.61 13.21 2.08
N ARG A 150 7.61 14.08 2.31
CA ARG A 150 7.66 15.52 2.06
C ARG A 150 6.72 16.29 2.99
N ASP A 151 7.11 17.50 3.34
CA ASP A 151 6.28 18.47 4.07
C ASP A 151 5.38 19.24 3.08
N PHE A 152 4.28 18.61 2.69
CA PHE A 152 3.25 19.24 1.87
C PHE A 152 2.54 20.31 2.69
N LYS A 153 2.45 21.53 2.17
CA LYS A 153 1.65 22.62 2.81
C LYS A 153 0.18 22.46 2.53
N GLU A 154 -0.16 21.66 1.53
CA GLU A 154 -1.51 21.50 1.07
C GLU A 154 -1.73 20.13 0.44
N ILE A 155 -2.84 19.49 0.78
CA ILE A 155 -3.27 18.21 0.20
C ILE A 155 -4.69 18.37 -0.34
N ARG A 156 -4.87 18.29 -1.65
CA ARG A 156 -6.18 18.40 -2.31
C ARG A 156 -6.74 17.02 -2.55
N ILE A 157 -8.00 16.82 -2.18
CA ILE A 157 -8.65 15.51 -2.31
C ILE A 157 -9.91 15.68 -3.17
N ALA A 158 -9.92 15.01 -4.31
CA ALA A 158 -11.12 14.88 -5.14
C ALA A 158 -11.54 13.42 -5.22
N SER A 159 -12.84 13.15 -5.22
CA SER A 159 -13.37 11.79 -5.29
C SER A 159 -14.69 11.80 -6.05
N ARG A 160 -15.01 10.70 -6.74
CA ARG A 160 -16.31 10.50 -7.41
C ARG A 160 -17.50 10.73 -6.47
N THR A 161 -17.33 10.39 -5.20
CA THR A 161 -18.29 10.66 -4.12
C THR A 161 -17.72 11.80 -3.27
N PRO A 162 -18.23 13.04 -3.39
CA PRO A 162 -17.69 14.21 -2.70
C PRO A 162 -17.63 14.05 -1.18
N GLU A 163 -18.63 13.39 -0.60
CA GLU A 163 -18.70 13.14 0.85
C GLU A 163 -17.53 12.30 1.35
N SER A 164 -17.00 11.39 0.51
CA SER A 164 -15.82 10.60 0.85
C SER A 164 -14.55 11.46 0.85
N ALA A 165 -14.43 12.43 -0.06
CA ALA A 165 -13.31 13.37 -0.05
C ALA A 165 -13.34 14.25 1.21
N VAL A 166 -14.52 14.73 1.60
CA VAL A 166 -14.70 15.50 2.85
C VAL A 166 -14.28 14.67 4.07
N LYS A 167 -14.74 13.42 4.17
CA LYS A 167 -14.38 12.51 5.28
C LYS A 167 -12.88 12.23 5.35
N LEU A 168 -12.25 11.99 4.20
CA LEU A 168 -10.82 11.74 4.14
C LEU A 168 -10.01 13.00 4.51
N ALA A 169 -10.38 14.16 3.97
CA ALA A 169 -9.71 15.42 4.25
C ALA A 169 -9.77 15.79 5.75
N ALA A 170 -10.85 15.45 6.44
CA ALA A 170 -10.98 15.68 7.89
C ALA A 170 -9.95 14.93 8.74
N LEU A 171 -9.24 13.94 8.18
CA LEU A 171 -8.22 13.17 8.90
C LEU A 171 -6.85 13.86 8.95
N HIS A 172 -6.65 14.95 8.21
CA HIS A 172 -5.35 15.62 8.14
C HIS A 172 -5.49 17.14 8.05
N PRO A 173 -4.79 17.94 8.87
CA PRO A 173 -5.01 19.38 8.97
C PRO A 173 -4.67 20.17 7.70
N GLN A 174 -3.77 19.65 6.86
CA GLN A 174 -3.41 20.27 5.58
C GLN A 174 -4.25 19.79 4.41
N ALA A 175 -5.16 18.83 4.64
CA ALA A 175 -6.00 18.28 3.59
C ALA A 175 -7.30 19.06 3.43
N ARG A 176 -7.74 19.25 2.18
CA ARG A 176 -9.03 19.85 1.85
C ARG A 176 -9.72 19.11 0.71
N PRO A 177 -11.04 18.93 0.77
CA PRO A 177 -11.80 18.44 -0.37
C PRO A 177 -11.86 19.54 -1.45
N VAL A 178 -11.89 19.13 -2.71
CA VAL A 178 -12.14 20.02 -3.86
C VAL A 178 -13.21 19.42 -4.77
N ASP A 179 -13.87 20.27 -5.55
CA ASP A 179 -15.11 19.93 -6.25
C ASP A 179 -14.89 19.16 -7.56
N SER A 180 -13.69 19.22 -8.13
CA SER A 180 -13.36 18.54 -9.38
C SER A 180 -11.96 17.94 -9.38
N TYR A 181 -11.73 16.95 -10.25
CA TYR A 181 -10.39 16.41 -10.48
C TYR A 181 -9.43 17.47 -11.03
N GLU A 182 -9.95 18.42 -11.81
CA GLU A 182 -9.17 19.53 -12.35
C GLU A 182 -8.65 20.45 -11.24
N ASP A 183 -9.51 20.83 -10.28
CA ASP A 183 -9.11 21.66 -9.13
C ASP A 183 -8.07 20.96 -8.26
N ALA A 184 -8.14 19.63 -8.16
CA ALA A 184 -7.16 18.85 -7.42
C ALA A 184 -5.79 18.91 -8.08
N VAL A 185 -5.70 18.69 -9.40
CA VAL A 185 -4.41 18.52 -10.10
C VAL A 185 -3.80 19.82 -10.63
N ARG A 186 -4.61 20.84 -10.90
CA ARG A 186 -4.14 22.11 -11.47
C ARG A 186 -3.17 22.78 -10.51
N ASP A 187 -1.93 23.01 -10.94
CA ASP A 187 -0.86 23.57 -10.11
C ASP A 187 -0.46 22.71 -8.88
N ALA A 188 -0.85 21.42 -8.85
CA ALA A 188 -0.29 20.49 -7.89
C ALA A 188 1.15 20.14 -8.27
N ASP A 189 2.01 19.92 -7.27
CA ASP A 189 3.40 19.52 -7.50
C ASP A 189 3.53 18.00 -7.66
N VAL A 190 2.63 17.25 -7.01
CA VAL A 190 2.57 15.78 -6.96
C VAL A 190 1.15 15.30 -7.13
#